data_AF-A0A533XPZ3-F1
#
_entry.id   AF-A0A533XPZ3-F1
#
_cell.length_a   1.000
_cell.length_b   1.000
_cell.length_c   1.000
_cell.angle_alpha   90.00
_cell.angle_beta   90.00
_cell.angle_gamma   90.00
#
_symmetry.space_group_name_H-M   'P 1'
#
loop_
_entity.id
_entity.type
_entity.pdbx_description
1 polymer ?
#
loop_
_entity_poly.entity_id
_entity_poly.type
_entity_poly.pdbx_seq_one_letter_code
_entity_poly.pdbx_strand_id
1 'polypeptide(L)'
;MKINRQLRLSLFTVPEVSIGRAPLTPQNSQFDLRRLQYLEGMVAYLNGLFENLRKNYSRPEALSRFEKLLAQLPYSELVKTDTSGEPSVAEIPSARDRIAFNKDRLRINFLDGLHRRSESPGIPAGRHTPVVSQIISKLSQGLSEKELSRILGKCEANLSPAIEGLRSRQLIEEIDPSVQIVSQGLL
;
A
#
# COMPACT_ATOMS: atom_id res chain seq x y z
N MET A 1 -36.11 -16.56 -16.29
CA MET A 1 -34.81 -16.28 -16.93
C MET A 1 -33.76 -16.17 -15.84
N LYS A 2 -32.63 -16.91 -15.92
CA LYS A 2 -31.52 -16.69 -14.98
C LYS A 2 -30.88 -15.35 -15.36
N ILE A 3 -30.98 -14.37 -14.46
CA ILE A 3 -30.32 -13.08 -14.60
C ILE A 3 -28.82 -13.37 -14.76
N ASN A 4 -28.23 -12.91 -15.87
CA ASN A 4 -26.81 -13.13 -16.15
C ASN A 4 -26.00 -12.12 -15.33
N ARG A 5 -25.91 -12.36 -14.01
CA ARG A 5 -25.24 -11.47 -13.07
C ARG A 5 -23.76 -11.38 -13.41
N GLN A 6 -23.24 -10.15 -13.37
CA GLN A 6 -21.83 -9.86 -13.56
C GLN A 6 -21.24 -9.31 -12.27
N LEU A 7 -19.98 -9.60 -12.03
CA LEU A 7 -19.17 -9.01 -10.97
C LEU A 7 -18.51 -7.75 -11.48
N ARG A 8 -18.57 -6.67 -10.71
CA ARG A 8 -17.81 -5.46 -11.00
C ARG A 8 -17.25 -4.82 -9.74
N LEU A 9 -16.30 -3.91 -9.88
CA LEU A 9 -15.94 -3.01 -8.77
C LEU A 9 -17.14 -2.12 -8.42
N SER A 10 -17.35 -1.88 -7.13
CA SER A 10 -18.28 -0.85 -6.66
C SER A 10 -17.91 0.51 -7.26
N LEU A 11 -18.89 1.36 -7.51
CA LEU A 11 -18.68 2.74 -8.00
C LEU A 11 -17.84 3.59 -7.05
N PHE A 12 -17.83 3.21 -5.77
CA PHE A 12 -17.10 3.91 -4.73
C PHE A 12 -15.77 3.25 -4.39
N THR A 13 -15.38 2.21 -5.14
CA THR A 13 -14.10 1.53 -4.96
C THR A 13 -13.09 2.04 -5.98
N VAL A 14 -11.95 2.53 -5.52
CA VAL A 14 -10.83 2.94 -6.38
C VAL A 14 -9.65 2.00 -6.17
N PRO A 15 -9.17 1.30 -7.22
CA PRO A 15 -7.94 0.53 -7.13
C PRO A 15 -6.71 1.46 -7.07
N GLU A 16 -5.80 1.22 -6.14
CA GLU A 16 -4.56 1.97 -5.97
C GLU A 16 -3.36 1.00 -5.93
N VAL A 17 -2.29 1.33 -6.66
CA VAL A 17 -1.06 0.54 -6.65
C VAL A 17 -0.17 0.99 -5.48
N SER A 18 0.34 0.03 -4.71
CA SER A 18 1.24 0.27 -3.58
C SER A 18 2.45 -0.68 -3.59
N ILE A 19 3.52 -0.27 -2.92
CA ILE A 19 4.65 -1.13 -2.54
C ILE A 19 4.56 -1.37 -1.05
N GLY A 20 4.25 -2.60 -0.64
CA GLY A 20 4.03 -2.95 0.77
C GLY A 20 3.00 -2.04 1.42
N ARG A 21 3.43 -1.16 2.32
CA ARG A 21 2.58 -0.23 3.08
C ARG A 21 2.57 1.20 2.53
N ALA A 22 3.29 1.49 1.44
CA ALA A 22 3.39 2.82 0.86
C ALA A 22 2.73 2.87 -0.52
N PRO A 23 2.03 3.96 -0.89
CA PRO A 23 1.52 4.14 -2.24
C PRO A 23 2.69 4.14 -3.23
N LEU A 24 2.42 3.71 -4.47
CA LEU A 24 3.40 3.83 -5.55
C LEU A 24 3.52 5.30 -5.94
N THR A 25 4.74 5.81 -5.91
CA THR A 25 5.11 7.20 -6.21
C THR A 25 6.32 7.19 -7.15
N PRO A 26 6.61 8.30 -7.85
CA PRO A 26 7.85 8.40 -8.63
C PRO A 26 9.11 8.12 -7.80
N GLN A 27 9.07 8.40 -6.50
CA GLN A 27 10.19 8.16 -5.60
C GLN A 27 10.46 6.67 -5.38
N ASN A 28 9.43 5.83 -5.21
CA ASN A 28 9.62 4.38 -4.99
C ASN A 28 9.34 3.53 -6.24
N SER A 29 9.08 4.12 -7.40
CA SER A 29 8.86 3.38 -8.65
C SER A 29 10.14 2.91 -9.33
N GLN A 30 11.31 3.38 -8.88
CA GLN A 30 12.61 2.99 -9.40
C GLN A 30 13.45 2.34 -8.30
N PHE A 31 14.17 1.29 -8.67
CA PHE A 31 15.15 0.69 -7.77
C PHE A 31 16.42 1.52 -7.79
N ASP A 32 16.86 2.01 -6.62
CA ASP A 32 18.15 2.67 -6.43
C ASP A 32 18.73 2.26 -5.08
N LEU A 33 19.82 1.48 -5.11
CA LEU A 33 20.49 0.97 -3.93
C LEU A 33 21.00 2.12 -3.02
N ARG A 34 21.36 3.27 -3.60
CA ARG A 34 21.89 4.41 -2.83
C ARG A 34 20.88 4.98 -1.86
N ARG A 35 19.57 4.87 -2.15
CA ARG A 35 18.50 5.32 -1.25
C ARG A 35 18.41 4.45 -0.02
N LEU A 36 18.57 3.13 -0.19
CA LEU A 36 18.62 2.19 0.94
C LEU A 36 19.87 2.42 1.78
N GLN A 37 21.03 2.61 1.13
CA GLN A 37 22.28 2.94 1.82
C GLN A 37 22.20 4.28 2.56
N TYR A 38 21.54 5.28 1.99
CA TYR A 38 21.29 6.56 2.67
C TYR A 38 20.43 6.37 3.92
N LEU A 39 19.35 5.58 3.85
CA LEU A 39 18.50 5.29 5.01
C LEU A 39 19.31 4.57 6.12
N GLU A 40 20.09 3.56 5.76
CA GLU A 40 20.94 2.82 6.70
C GLU A 40 22.00 3.74 7.34
N GLY A 41 22.67 4.57 6.53
CA GLY A 41 23.62 5.56 7.01
C GLY A 41 22.99 6.63 7.89
N MET A 42 21.78 7.08 7.57
CA MET A 42 21.02 8.05 8.35
C MET A 42 20.67 7.48 9.73
N VAL A 43 20.20 6.23 9.81
CA VAL A 43 19.93 5.57 11.10
C VAL A 43 21.21 5.46 11.95
N ALA A 44 22.32 5.02 11.34
CA ALA A 44 23.59 4.92 12.05
C ALA A 44 24.08 6.29 12.55
N TYR A 45 24.05 7.30 11.69
CA TYR A 45 24.42 8.67 12.03
C TYR A 45 23.57 9.23 13.18
N LEU A 46 22.24 9.08 13.09
CA LEU A 46 21.31 9.60 14.10
C LEU A 46 21.50 8.92 15.45
N ASN A 47 21.75 7.61 15.49
CA ASN A 47 22.09 6.92 16.73
C ASN A 47 23.40 7.47 17.33
N GLY A 48 24.47 7.61 16.54
CA GLY A 48 25.73 8.16 17.02
C GLY A 48 25.62 9.63 17.50
N LEU A 49 24.83 10.44 16.80
CA LEU A 49 24.51 11.81 17.20
C LEU A 49 23.75 11.83 18.52
N PHE A 50 22.74 10.98 18.68
CA PHE A 50 21.95 10.96 19.91
C PHE A 50 22.76 10.48 21.11
N GLU A 51 23.62 9.47 20.93
CA GLU A 51 24.59 9.05 21.94
C GLU A 51 25.53 10.19 22.35
N ASN A 52 26.06 10.95 21.39
CA ASN A 52 26.90 12.09 21.66
C ASN A 52 26.16 13.16 22.48
N LEU A 53 24.92 13.49 22.11
CA LEU A 53 24.09 14.43 22.86
C LEU A 53 23.82 13.93 24.29
N ARG A 54 23.56 12.63 24.48
CA ARG A 54 23.36 12.03 25.81
C ARG A 54 24.60 12.10 26.70
N LYS A 55 25.81 12.12 26.13
CA LYS A 55 27.07 12.27 26.88
C LYS A 55 27.29 13.71 27.38
N ASN A 56 26.73 14.69 26.68
CA ASN A 56 27.02 16.11 26.91
C ASN A 56 25.87 16.87 27.58
N TYR A 57 24.66 16.31 27.59
CA TYR A 57 23.45 16.99 28.08
C TYR A 57 22.58 16.07 28.93
N SER A 58 21.69 16.66 29.73
CA SER A 58 20.64 15.92 30.44
C SER A 58 19.71 15.20 29.45
N ARG A 59 19.05 14.10 29.87
CA ARG A 59 18.16 13.32 29.00
C ARG A 59 17.09 14.18 28.28
N PRO A 60 16.35 15.08 28.97
CA PRO A 60 15.35 15.93 28.30
C PRO A 60 15.97 16.92 27.31
N GLU A 61 17.14 17.48 27.64
CA GLU A 61 17.82 18.44 26.78
C GLU A 61 18.43 17.75 25.54
N ALA A 62 19.05 16.58 25.73
CA ALA A 62 19.56 15.76 24.64
C ALA A 62 18.44 15.40 23.66
N LEU A 63 17.28 14.98 24.16
CA LEU A 63 16.11 14.67 23.34
C LEU A 63 15.60 15.90 22.59
N SER A 64 15.42 17.03 23.27
CA SER A 64 14.95 18.26 22.62
C SER A 64 15.90 18.75 21.51
N ARG A 65 17.22 18.67 21.74
CA ARG A 65 18.24 19.02 20.73
C ARG A 65 18.22 18.02 19.57
N PHE A 66 18.07 16.74 19.86
CA PHE A 66 17.99 15.69 18.86
C PHE A 66 16.75 15.87 17.96
N GLU A 67 15.57 16.09 18.54
CA GLU A 67 14.32 16.31 17.79
C GLU A 67 14.40 17.55 16.88
N LYS A 68 15.04 18.63 17.36
CA LYS A 68 15.27 19.84 16.54
C LYS A 68 16.15 19.56 15.32
N LEU A 69 17.20 18.74 15.47
CA LEU A 69 18.07 18.35 14.37
C LEU A 69 17.37 17.36 13.43
N LEU A 70 16.64 16.40 13.99
CA LEU A 70 15.87 15.42 13.22
C LEU A 70 14.87 16.11 12.30
N ALA A 71 14.13 17.11 12.79
CA ALA A 71 13.14 17.85 12.01
C ALA A 71 13.74 18.63 10.81
N GLN A 72 15.05 18.83 10.77
CA GLN A 72 15.75 19.52 9.67
C GLN A 72 16.33 18.55 8.63
N LEU A 73 16.36 17.25 8.93
CA LEU A 73 16.94 16.25 8.04
C LEU A 73 15.93 15.86 6.94
N PRO A 74 16.34 15.86 5.67
CA PRO A 74 15.55 15.25 4.61
C PRO A 74 15.28 13.78 4.94
N TYR A 75 14.02 13.36 4.76
CA TYR A 75 13.55 12.00 5.05
C TYR A 75 13.52 11.61 6.54
N SER A 76 13.51 12.59 7.44
CA SER A 76 13.35 12.33 8.87
C SER A 76 12.08 11.54 9.21
N GLU A 77 11.05 11.65 8.38
CA GLU A 77 9.80 10.91 8.52
C GLU A 77 9.91 9.40 8.20
N LEU A 78 11.08 8.92 7.78
CA LEU A 78 11.37 7.50 7.56
C LEU A 78 11.91 6.79 8.80
N VAL A 79 12.21 7.54 9.86
CA VAL A 79 12.72 6.99 11.11
C VAL A 79 11.78 7.35 12.26
N LYS A 80 11.91 6.61 13.35
CA LYS A 80 11.26 6.89 14.62
C LYS A 80 12.28 6.79 15.73
N THR A 81 12.06 7.58 16.77
CA THR A 81 12.81 7.49 18.02
C THR A 81 12.02 6.64 19.00
N ASP A 82 12.63 5.58 19.50
CA ASP A 82 12.13 4.87 20.66
C ASP A 82 12.71 5.53 21.91
N THR A 83 11.84 5.93 22.83
CA THR A 83 12.23 6.54 24.12
C THR A 83 11.81 5.71 25.32
N SER A 84 11.18 4.55 25.10
CA SER A 84 10.59 3.70 26.14
C SER A 84 11.64 2.97 26.98
N GLY A 85 12.86 2.82 26.45
CA GLY A 85 14.02 2.27 27.14
C GLY A 85 15.27 3.12 26.89
N GLU A 86 16.37 2.47 26.52
CA GLU A 86 17.55 3.12 25.94
C GLU A 86 17.13 3.83 24.65
N PRO A 87 17.20 5.18 24.60
CA PRO A 87 16.73 5.88 23.44
C PRO A 87 17.52 5.51 22.18
N SER A 88 16.81 5.07 21.14
CA SER A 88 17.39 4.61 19.88
C SER A 88 16.59 5.09 18.69
N VAL A 89 17.24 5.15 17.53
CA VAL A 89 16.63 5.54 16.27
C VAL A 89 16.53 4.31 15.39
N ALA A 90 15.35 4.08 14.84
CA ALA A 90 15.07 2.94 13.95
C ALA A 90 14.25 3.38 12.73
N GLU A 91 14.36 2.64 11.64
CA GLU A 91 13.48 2.79 10.49
C GLU A 91 12.01 2.55 10.89
N ILE A 92 11.07 3.32 10.32
CA ILE A 92 9.66 2.93 10.41
C ILE A 92 9.40 1.69 9.53
N PRO A 93 8.39 0.85 9.85
CA PRO A 93 8.16 -0.40 9.09
C PRO A 93 7.93 -0.22 7.58
N SER A 94 7.50 0.97 7.14
CA SER A 94 7.26 1.31 5.73
C SER A 94 8.38 2.15 5.10
N ALA A 95 9.50 2.39 5.79
CA ALA A 95 10.55 3.29 5.32
C ALA A 95 11.09 2.87 3.95
N ARG A 96 11.47 1.59 3.84
CA ARG A 96 12.02 1.00 2.61
C ARG A 96 11.01 1.01 1.46
N ASP A 97 9.73 0.77 1.77
CA ASP A 97 8.63 0.82 0.80
C ASP A 97 8.46 2.22 0.19
N ARG A 98 8.79 3.28 0.93
CA ARG A 98 8.65 4.68 0.49
C ARG A 98 9.78 5.17 -0.40
N ILE A 99 10.93 4.48 -0.42
CA ILE A 99 12.14 4.98 -1.10
C ILE A 99 12.74 4.03 -2.13
N ALA A 100 12.33 2.76 -2.15
CA ALA A 100 12.88 1.77 -3.05
C ALA A 100 11.79 0.93 -3.70
N PHE A 101 11.95 0.70 -5.00
CA PHE A 101 11.10 -0.23 -5.71
C PHE A 101 11.38 -1.67 -5.29
N ASN A 102 10.34 -2.39 -4.88
CA ASN A 102 10.41 -3.83 -4.66
C ASN A 102 9.22 -4.50 -5.36
N LYS A 103 9.53 -5.19 -6.47
CA LYS A 103 8.52 -5.87 -7.28
C LYS A 103 7.70 -6.87 -6.48
N ASP A 104 8.31 -7.59 -5.54
CA ASP A 104 7.66 -8.68 -4.79
C ASP A 104 6.68 -8.14 -3.74
N ARG A 105 6.82 -6.86 -3.39
CA ARG A 105 5.93 -6.15 -2.47
C ARG A 105 4.85 -5.35 -3.20
N LEU A 106 4.78 -5.40 -4.54
CA LEU A 106 3.69 -4.76 -5.28
C LEU A 106 2.35 -5.35 -4.86
N ARG A 107 1.39 -4.48 -4.56
CA ARG A 107 0.02 -4.80 -4.16
C ARG A 107 -0.93 -3.83 -4.84
N ILE A 108 -2.14 -4.28 -5.13
CA ILE A 108 -3.24 -3.39 -5.52
C ILE A 108 -4.24 -3.34 -4.39
N ASN A 109 -4.40 -2.16 -3.80
CA ASN A 109 -5.33 -1.82 -2.74
C ASN A 109 -6.67 -1.41 -3.34
N PHE A 110 -7.75 -1.65 -2.60
CA PHE A 110 -9.09 -1.22 -2.98
C PHE A 110 -9.57 -0.23 -1.93
N LEU A 111 -9.50 1.07 -2.29
CA LEU A 111 -9.92 2.17 -1.44
C LEU A 111 -11.45 2.25 -1.46
N ASP A 112 -12.08 2.21 -0.28
CA ASP A 112 -13.53 2.32 -0.11
C ASP A 112 -13.90 3.79 0.16
N GLY A 113 -14.60 4.41 -0.79
CA GLY A 113 -15.07 5.79 -0.69
C GLY A 113 -16.35 5.97 0.12
N LEU A 114 -17.08 4.90 0.44
CA LEU A 114 -18.31 4.97 1.25
C LEU A 114 -18.03 4.81 2.73
N HIS A 115 -17.16 3.86 3.08
CA HIS A 115 -16.93 3.49 4.48
C HIS A 115 -15.51 3.84 4.90
N ARG A 116 -15.37 4.58 6.01
CA ARG A 116 -14.07 4.74 6.66
C ARG A 116 -13.65 3.40 7.26
N ARG A 117 -12.66 2.76 6.65
CA ARG A 117 -12.05 1.52 7.15
C ARG A 117 -10.64 1.80 7.64
N SER A 118 -10.23 1.10 8.70
CA SER A 118 -8.85 1.19 9.23
C SER A 118 -7.82 0.67 8.24
N GLU A 119 -8.21 -0.27 7.37
CA GLU A 119 -7.35 -0.88 6.37
C GLU A 119 -8.08 -1.09 5.04
N SER A 120 -7.36 -0.81 3.96
CA SER A 120 -7.81 -1.13 2.61
C SER A 120 -7.37 -2.56 2.26
N PRO A 121 -8.31 -3.47 1.93
CA PRO A 121 -7.95 -4.80 1.46
C PRO A 121 -7.18 -4.66 0.14
N GLY A 122 -6.29 -5.60 -0.12
CA GLY A 122 -5.48 -5.56 -1.33
C GLY A 122 -5.05 -6.94 -1.78
N ILE A 123 -4.82 -7.05 -3.08
CA ILE A 123 -4.34 -8.27 -3.72
C ILE A 123 -2.83 -8.11 -3.97
N PRO A 124 -1.99 -9.03 -3.46
CA PRO A 124 -0.57 -9.07 -3.83
C PRO A 124 -0.44 -9.21 -5.35
N ALA A 125 0.20 -8.23 -5.98
CA ALA A 125 0.41 -8.22 -7.42
C ALA A 125 1.71 -8.91 -7.75
N GLY A 126 2.85 -8.47 -7.22
CA GLY A 126 4.12 -9.17 -7.36
C GLY A 126 4.43 -9.64 -8.79
N ARG A 127 4.90 -10.88 -8.91
CA ARG A 127 5.03 -11.61 -10.18
C ARG A 127 3.70 -11.89 -10.91
N HIS A 128 2.57 -11.80 -10.22
CA HIS A 128 1.23 -12.00 -10.74
C HIS A 128 0.58 -10.72 -11.28
N THR A 129 1.32 -9.61 -11.34
CA THR A 129 0.85 -8.29 -11.81
C THR A 129 0.03 -8.36 -13.11
N PRO A 130 0.41 -9.11 -14.16
CA PRO A 130 -0.40 -9.21 -15.38
C PRO A 130 -1.79 -9.78 -15.13
N VAL A 131 -1.89 -10.86 -14.34
CA VAL A 131 -3.18 -11.52 -14.03
C VAL A 131 -4.03 -10.63 -13.15
N VAL A 132 -3.46 -10.03 -12.10
CA VAL A 132 -4.20 -9.13 -11.20
C VAL A 132 -4.69 -7.90 -11.96
N SER A 133 -3.87 -7.32 -12.84
CA SER A 133 -4.26 -6.19 -13.69
C SER A 133 -5.39 -6.58 -14.64
N GLN A 134 -5.34 -7.79 -15.23
CA GLN A 134 -6.40 -8.31 -16.07
C GLN A 134 -7.72 -8.47 -15.30
N ILE A 135 -7.68 -9.03 -14.09
CA ILE A 135 -8.87 -9.18 -13.23
C ILE A 135 -9.48 -7.81 -12.93
N ILE A 136 -8.67 -6.85 -12.49
CA ILE A 136 -9.15 -5.50 -12.12
C ILE A 136 -9.72 -4.77 -13.33
N SER A 137 -9.03 -4.82 -14.48
CA SER A 137 -9.51 -4.23 -15.72
C SER A 137 -10.84 -4.85 -16.20
N LYS A 138 -11.09 -6.12 -15.87
CA LYS A 138 -12.37 -6.76 -16.20
C LYS A 138 -13.45 -6.44 -15.18
N LEU A 139 -13.11 -6.39 -13.90
CA LEU A 139 -14.04 -5.96 -12.86
C LEU A 139 -14.49 -4.50 -13.04
N SER A 140 -13.68 -3.61 -13.64
CA SER A 140 -14.16 -2.25 -13.96
C SER A 140 -15.20 -2.21 -15.10
N GLN A 141 -15.29 -3.27 -15.91
CA GLN A 141 -16.20 -3.37 -17.05
C GLN A 141 -17.41 -4.29 -16.79
N GLY A 142 -17.36 -5.11 -15.73
CA GLY A 142 -18.27 -6.23 -15.53
C GLY A 142 -17.68 -7.54 -16.05
N LEU A 143 -17.69 -8.57 -15.20
CA LEU A 143 -17.05 -9.86 -15.44
C LEU A 143 -17.98 -10.98 -15.00
N SER A 144 -18.23 -11.98 -15.86
CA SER A 144 -19.00 -13.15 -15.45
C SER A 144 -18.20 -14.08 -14.53
N GLU A 145 -18.87 -14.84 -13.66
CA GLU A 145 -18.23 -15.83 -12.78
C GLU A 145 -17.42 -16.88 -13.56
N LYS A 146 -17.91 -17.27 -14.75
CA LYS A 146 -17.20 -18.22 -15.63
C LYS A 146 -15.90 -17.64 -16.15
N GLU A 147 -15.89 -16.37 -16.53
CA GLU A 147 -14.69 -15.70 -17.00
C GLU A 147 -13.69 -15.44 -15.87
N LEU A 148 -14.18 -15.02 -14.70
CA LEU A 148 -13.35 -14.87 -13.49
C LEU A 148 -12.65 -16.20 -13.16
N SER A 149 -13.41 -17.29 -13.10
CA SER A 149 -12.89 -18.65 -12.85
C SER A 149 -11.83 -19.05 -13.88
N ARG A 150 -12.03 -18.71 -15.16
CA ARG A 150 -11.05 -18.97 -16.24
C ARG A 150 -9.76 -18.15 -16.07
N ILE A 151 -9.85 -16.89 -15.62
CA ILE A 151 -8.67 -16.06 -15.37
C ILE A 151 -7.90 -16.58 -14.15
N LEU A 152 -8.62 -16.90 -13.07
CA LEU A 152 -8.05 -17.46 -11.85
C LEU A 152 -7.37 -18.81 -12.10
N GLY A 153 -7.96 -19.68 -12.93
CA GLY A 153 -7.36 -20.97 -13.30
C GLY A 153 -6.05 -20.88 -14.10
N LYS A 154 -5.71 -19.71 -14.65
CA LYS A 154 -4.41 -19.44 -15.30
C LYS A 154 -3.36 -18.88 -14.34
N CYS A 155 -3.75 -18.56 -13.11
CA CYS A 155 -2.86 -18.03 -12.10
C CYS A 155 -2.25 -19.17 -11.29
N GLU A 156 -0.92 -19.20 -11.16
CA GLU A 156 -0.25 -20.13 -10.24
C GLU A 156 -0.59 -19.84 -8.77
N ALA A 157 -0.93 -18.59 -8.43
CA ALA A 157 -1.35 -18.20 -7.10
C ALA A 157 -2.86 -18.35 -6.93
N ASN A 158 -3.28 -18.88 -5.78
CA ASN A 158 -4.70 -18.92 -5.42
C ASN A 158 -5.16 -17.52 -4.98
N LEU A 159 -5.68 -16.73 -5.94
CA LEU A 159 -6.24 -15.41 -5.68
C LEU A 159 -7.71 -15.44 -5.23
N SER A 160 -8.36 -16.60 -5.25
CA SER A 160 -9.78 -16.76 -4.91
C SER A 160 -10.15 -16.22 -3.52
N PRO A 161 -9.37 -16.48 -2.44
CA PRO A 161 -9.67 -15.94 -1.12
C PRO A 161 -9.62 -14.40 -1.08
N ALA A 162 -8.74 -13.79 -1.87
CA ALA A 162 -8.63 -12.34 -1.92
C ALA A 162 -9.85 -11.73 -2.64
N ILE A 163 -10.31 -12.34 -3.73
CA ILE A 163 -11.52 -11.91 -4.44
C ILE A 163 -12.76 -12.07 -3.55
N GLU A 164 -12.89 -13.18 -2.84
CA GLU A 164 -13.99 -13.39 -1.89
C GLU A 164 -13.95 -12.38 -0.73
N GLY A 165 -12.75 -12.04 -0.26
CA GLY A 165 -12.53 -10.96 0.70
C GLY A 165 -13.01 -9.59 0.20
N LEU A 166 -12.86 -9.30 -1.10
CA LEU A 166 -13.38 -8.07 -1.70
C LEU A 166 -14.91 -8.10 -1.87
N ARG A 167 -15.49 -9.25 -2.22
CA ARG A 167 -16.95 -9.44 -2.31
C ARG A 167 -17.64 -9.29 -0.96
N SER A 168 -17.15 -9.99 0.06
CA SER A 168 -17.69 -9.91 1.43
C SER A 168 -17.64 -8.49 2.01
N ARG A 169 -16.70 -7.66 1.53
CA ARG A 169 -16.59 -6.25 1.90
C ARG A 169 -17.40 -5.31 1.01
N GLN A 170 -18.15 -5.82 0.04
CA GLN A 170 -18.95 -5.06 -0.93
C GLN A 170 -18.10 -4.13 -1.83
N LEU A 171 -16.81 -4.45 -2.00
CA LEU A 171 -15.94 -3.71 -2.93
C LEU A 171 -16.07 -4.25 -4.35
N ILE A 172 -16.48 -5.52 -4.47
CA ILE A 172 -16.99 -6.14 -5.69
C ILE A 172 -18.48 -6.38 -5.50
N GLU A 173 -19.28 -5.93 -6.46
CA GLU A 173 -20.74 -6.03 -6.46
C GLU A 173 -21.21 -6.98 -7.56
N GLU A 174 -22.34 -7.65 -7.32
CA GLU A 174 -23.10 -8.33 -8.37
C GLU A 174 -24.09 -7.35 -9.00
N ILE A 175 -24.02 -7.21 -10.32
CA ILE A 175 -24.93 -6.36 -11.08
C ILE A 175 -25.69 -7.15 -12.13
N ASP A 176 -26.89 -6.67 -12.42
CA ASP A 176 -27.59 -7.03 -13.65
C ASP A 176 -27.11 -6.07 -14.77
N PRO A 177 -26.42 -6.57 -15.80
CA PRO A 177 -25.90 -5.72 -16.88
C PRO A 177 -27.01 -5.05 -17.69
N SER A 178 -28.27 -5.48 -17.56
CA SER A 178 -29.41 -4.84 -18.22
C SER A 178 -29.89 -3.56 -17.51
N VAL A 179 -29.44 -3.32 -16.28
CA VAL A 179 -29.83 -2.13 -15.50
C VAL A 179 -28.77 -1.04 -15.69
N GLN A 180 -29.16 0.12 -16.20
CA GLN A 180 -28.27 1.29 -16.29
C GLN A 180 -28.01 1.88 -14.91
N ILE A 181 -26.74 2.07 -14.57
CA ILE A 181 -26.31 2.47 -13.23
C ILE A 181 -26.01 3.98 -13.13
N VAL A 182 -25.67 4.60 -14.26
CA VAL A 182 -25.51 6.06 -14.37
C VAL A 182 -26.51 6.55 -15.44
N SER A 183 -27.37 7.49 -15.06
CA SER A 183 -28.30 8.11 -16.01
C SER A 183 -27.52 8.87 -17.09
N GLN A 184 -27.90 8.71 -18.36
CA GLN A 184 -27.25 9.35 -19.51
C GLN A 184 -27.20 10.88 -19.43
N GLY A 185 -27.97 11.53 -18.57
CA GLY A 185 -27.94 12.98 -18.36
C GLY A 185 -26.76 13.51 -17.52
N LEU A 186 -25.87 12.63 -17.05
CA LEU A 186 -24.68 12.99 -16.24
C LEU A 186 -23.34 12.71 -16.94
N LEU A 187 -23.38 12.31 -18.23
CA LEU A 187 -22.22 12.16 -19.12
C LEU A 187 -22.30 13.23 -20.23
#